data_AF-Q11HC3-F1
#
_entry.id   AF-Q11HC3-F1
#
_cell.length_a   1.000
_cell.length_b   1.000
_cell.length_c   1.000
_cell.angle_alpha   90.00
_cell.angle_beta   90.00
_cell.angle_gamma   90.00
#
_symmetry.space_group_name_H-M   'P 1'
#
loop_
_entity.id
_entity.type
_entity.pdbx_description
1 polymer ?
#
loop_
_entity_poly.entity_id
_entity_poly.type
_entity_poly.pdbx_seq_one_letter_code
_entity_poly.pdbx_strand_id
1 'polypeptide(L)'
;MTESSNVIPFAEEDEQAPSPEGVGPSSVAFAEAKRMAEALVFASAAPVSFKSLSDRLPDGVDIRAIMEELKGDYERRGVNLVRVEDSWAFRTAGDLAFLMSRDAVQQKKLSRAALEMLSVIAYHQPVTRAEIEEIRGVETSKGTLDLLLETGWVRMRGRRRAPGRPVTYGTTLEFLDHFGLEELRDLPGIEELKGAGLLSSRMPANFSVPQPPSDPDMLSEDEDPLTDIDLEELGLLTPRVEGD
;
A
#
# COMPACT_ATOMS: atom_id res chain seq x y z
N MET A 1 49.01 45.56 -61.23
CA MET A 1 48.55 44.15 -61.14
C MET A 1 49.03 43.66 -59.78
N THR A 2 48.34 44.05 -58.70
CA THR A 2 47.31 43.26 -58.00
C THR A 2 47.86 41.95 -57.44
N GLU A 3 48.36 42.00 -56.21
CA GLU A 3 48.47 40.82 -55.36
C GLU A 3 47.70 41.13 -54.07
N SER A 4 46.54 40.50 -53.97
CA SER A 4 45.59 40.58 -52.87
C SER A 4 45.89 39.43 -51.94
N SER A 5 46.25 39.72 -50.68
CA SER A 5 46.19 38.72 -49.62
C SER A 5 45.29 39.22 -48.50
N ASN A 6 44.30 38.38 -48.24
CA ASN A 6 43.08 38.58 -47.51
C ASN A 6 43.34 38.42 -46.01
N VAL A 7 43.04 39.44 -45.20
CA VAL A 7 42.99 39.31 -43.73
C VAL A 7 41.53 39.09 -43.36
N ILE A 8 41.20 37.87 -42.94
CA ILE A 8 39.89 37.52 -42.39
C ILE A 8 39.84 38.09 -40.96
N PRO A 9 38.90 38.99 -40.60
CA PRO A 9 38.72 39.35 -39.21
C PRO A 9 38.10 38.17 -38.46
N PHE A 10 38.65 37.87 -37.29
CA PHE A 10 38.03 36.97 -36.31
C PHE A 10 36.62 37.49 -36.03
N ALA A 11 35.60 36.68 -36.32
CA ALA A 11 34.26 36.91 -35.79
C ALA A 11 34.33 36.61 -34.29
N GLU A 12 33.99 37.61 -33.46
CA GLU A 12 33.57 37.37 -32.09
C GLU A 12 32.27 36.58 -32.19
N GLU A 13 32.37 35.26 -32.05
CA GLU A 13 31.21 34.45 -31.71
C GLU A 13 30.81 34.85 -30.30
N ASP A 14 29.71 35.61 -30.19
CA ASP A 14 28.99 35.81 -28.95
C ASP A 14 28.72 34.43 -28.33
N GLU A 15 29.52 34.07 -27.31
CA GLU A 15 29.20 33.02 -26.34
C GLU A 15 28.00 33.51 -25.51
N GLN A 16 26.84 33.53 -26.14
CA GLN A 16 25.57 33.63 -25.44
C GLN A 16 25.31 32.26 -24.81
N ALA A 17 25.94 32.02 -23.65
CA ALA A 17 25.54 30.94 -22.77
C ALA A 17 24.02 31.04 -22.55
N PRO A 18 23.25 29.95 -22.72
CA PRO A 18 21.81 29.99 -22.55
C PRO A 18 21.51 30.44 -21.11
N SER A 19 20.89 31.60 -21.00
CA SER A 19 20.39 32.15 -19.75
C SER A 19 19.35 31.18 -19.17
N PRO A 20 19.29 30.96 -17.84
CA PRO A 20 18.28 30.11 -17.23
C PRO A 20 16.93 30.86 -17.17
N GLU A 21 16.39 31.21 -18.33
CA GLU A 21 15.06 31.81 -18.45
C GLU A 21 14.05 30.69 -18.71
N GLY A 22 13.28 30.35 -17.67
CA GLY A 22 12.17 29.39 -17.82
C GLY A 22 11.57 28.82 -16.53
N VAL A 23 12.14 29.09 -15.36
CA VAL A 23 11.64 28.51 -14.10
C VAL A 23 10.76 29.55 -13.39
N GLY A 24 9.47 29.60 -13.72
CA GLY A 24 8.51 30.44 -12.99
C GLY A 24 8.46 30.09 -11.49
N PRO A 25 8.00 30.99 -10.61
CA PRO A 25 7.98 30.77 -9.15
C PRO A 25 7.24 29.49 -8.75
N SER A 26 6.21 29.11 -9.51
CA SER A 26 5.47 27.85 -9.33
C SER A 26 6.34 26.60 -9.54
N SER A 27 7.32 26.64 -10.45
CA SER A 27 8.20 25.50 -10.72
C SER A 27 9.33 25.36 -9.71
N VAL A 28 9.81 26.47 -9.13
CA VAL A 28 10.75 26.42 -7.98
C VAL A 28 10.06 25.82 -6.75
N ALA A 29 8.87 26.31 -6.43
CA ALA A 29 8.07 25.79 -5.31
C ALA A 29 7.72 24.31 -5.48
N PHE A 30 7.37 23.89 -6.71
CA PHE A 30 7.12 22.50 -7.03
C PHE A 30 8.37 21.62 -6.83
N ALA A 31 9.54 22.06 -7.33
CA ALA A 31 10.79 21.33 -7.17
C ALA A 31 11.22 21.20 -5.69
N GLU A 32 11.02 22.26 -4.90
CA GLU A 32 11.28 22.26 -3.46
C GLU A 32 10.34 21.29 -2.73
N ALA A 33 9.04 21.36 -3.01
CA ALA A 33 8.05 20.46 -2.42
C ALA A 33 8.32 19.00 -2.80
N LYS A 34 8.75 18.71 -4.04
CA LYS A 34 9.17 17.36 -4.46
C LYS A 34 10.35 16.84 -3.63
N ARG A 35 11.37 17.67 -3.39
CA ARG A 35 12.52 17.31 -2.53
C ARG A 35 12.10 17.06 -1.08
N MET A 36 11.17 17.85 -0.56
CA MET A 36 10.62 17.65 0.78
C MET A 36 9.85 16.32 0.87
N ALA A 37 9.01 16.03 -0.11
CA ALA A 37 8.24 14.79 -0.18
C ALA A 37 9.16 13.56 -0.26
N GLU A 38 10.19 13.60 -1.11
CA GLU A 38 11.21 12.56 -1.20
C GLU A 38 11.88 12.30 0.15
N ALA A 39 12.31 13.35 0.85
CA ALA A 39 12.94 13.23 2.16
C ALA A 39 12.00 12.65 3.23
N LEU A 40 10.72 13.05 3.21
CA LEU A 40 9.71 12.55 4.14
C LEU A 40 9.46 11.05 3.95
N VAL A 41 9.30 10.60 2.71
CA VAL A 41 9.07 9.17 2.40
C VAL A 41 10.33 8.35 2.67
N PHE A 42 11.51 8.86 2.30
CA PHE A 42 12.79 8.18 2.54
C PHE A 42 13.09 7.97 4.03
N ALA A 43 12.77 8.95 4.87
CA ALA A 43 13.02 8.87 6.30
C ALA A 43 12.03 7.95 7.04
N SER A 44 10.92 7.56 6.41
CA SER A 44 9.88 6.75 7.04
C SER A 44 10.11 5.25 6.85
N ALA A 45 9.96 4.49 7.93
CA ALA A 45 9.97 3.02 7.86
C ALA A 45 8.63 2.46 7.36
N ALA A 46 7.52 3.15 7.62
CA ALA A 46 6.18 2.78 7.20
C ALA A 46 5.69 3.63 6.01
N PRO A 47 4.70 3.19 5.22
CA PRO A 47 4.07 4.01 4.20
C PRO A 47 3.58 5.36 4.77
N VAL A 48 3.84 6.44 4.03
CA VAL A 48 3.48 7.81 4.43
C VAL A 48 2.19 8.21 3.73
N SER A 49 1.12 8.45 4.50
CA SER A 49 -0.19 8.81 3.97
C SER A 49 -0.22 10.18 3.32
N PHE A 50 -1.17 10.37 2.39
CA PHE A 50 -1.45 11.66 1.77
C PHE A 50 -1.67 12.75 2.82
N LYS A 51 -2.38 12.43 3.91
CA LYS A 51 -2.59 13.34 5.04
C LYS A 51 -1.29 13.75 5.72
N SER A 52 -0.39 12.80 5.97
CA SER A 52 0.91 13.08 6.58
C SER A 52 1.78 13.99 5.70
N LEU A 53 1.70 13.80 4.37
CA LEU A 53 2.35 14.67 3.40
C LEU A 53 1.71 16.06 3.39
N SER A 54 0.38 16.16 3.38
CA SER A 54 -0.31 17.46 3.38
C SER A 54 -0.03 18.30 4.63
N ASP A 55 0.15 17.66 5.79
CA ASP A 55 0.43 18.35 7.04
C ASP A 55 1.87 18.90 7.11
N ARG A 56 2.78 18.43 6.24
CA ARG A 56 4.23 18.74 6.29
C ARG A 56 4.76 19.46 5.06
N LEU A 57 4.06 19.39 3.93
CA LEU A 57 4.40 20.10 2.71
C LEU A 57 3.81 21.51 2.69
N PRO A 58 4.37 22.45 1.90
CA PRO A 58 3.81 23.79 1.76
C PRO A 58 2.37 23.78 1.24
N ASP A 59 1.54 24.70 1.73
CA ASP A 59 0.16 24.85 1.26
C ASP A 59 0.08 25.20 -0.23
N GLY A 60 -0.99 24.74 -0.89
CA GLY A 60 -1.30 25.08 -2.29
C GLY A 60 -0.49 24.33 -3.33
N VAL A 61 0.37 23.38 -2.92
CA VAL A 61 1.05 22.46 -3.84
C VAL A 61 0.16 21.29 -4.24
N ASP A 62 0.26 20.85 -5.49
CA ASP A 62 -0.41 19.63 -5.94
C ASP A 62 0.42 18.41 -5.53
N ILE A 63 0.13 17.87 -4.35
CA ILE A 63 0.83 16.71 -3.78
C ILE A 63 0.71 15.50 -4.72
N ARG A 64 -0.44 15.29 -5.39
CA ARG A 64 -0.60 14.15 -6.29
C ARG A 64 0.34 14.26 -7.48
N ALA A 65 0.39 15.44 -8.10
CA ALA A 65 1.32 15.68 -9.21
C ALA A 65 2.79 15.52 -8.79
N ILE A 66 3.14 16.00 -7.59
CA ILE A 66 4.49 15.84 -7.02
C ILE A 66 4.85 14.36 -6.85
N MET A 67 3.96 13.57 -6.26
CA MET A 67 4.23 12.15 -5.99
C MET A 67 4.30 11.32 -7.27
N GLU A 68 3.47 11.62 -8.28
CA GLU A 68 3.54 10.95 -9.59
C GLU A 68 4.83 11.28 -10.35
N GLU A 69 5.29 12.54 -10.31
CA GLU A 69 6.57 12.90 -10.90
C GLU A 69 7.74 12.20 -10.19
N LEU A 70 7.70 12.17 -8.85
CA LEU A 70 8.69 11.46 -8.05
C LEU A 70 8.68 9.94 -8.32
N LYS A 71 7.50 9.35 -8.54
CA LYS A 71 7.35 7.94 -8.97
C LYS A 71 8.08 7.70 -10.29
N GLY A 72 7.87 8.59 -11.27
CA GLY A 72 8.55 8.54 -12.57
C GLY A 72 10.08 8.66 -12.46
N ASP A 73 10.57 9.56 -11.61
CA ASP A 73 12.02 9.76 -11.40
C ASP A 73 12.75 8.52 -10.87
N TYR A 74 12.01 7.66 -10.15
CA TYR A 74 12.53 6.46 -9.49
C TYR A 74 12.21 5.15 -10.21
N GLU A 75 11.43 5.16 -11.30
CA GLU A 75 10.98 3.94 -12.00
C GLU A 75 12.15 3.02 -12.42
N ARG A 76 13.25 3.61 -12.91
CA ARG A 76 14.43 2.87 -13.42
C ARG A 76 15.59 2.79 -12.43
N ARG A 77 15.36 3.16 -11.17
CA ARG A 77 16.39 3.14 -10.13
C ARG A 77 16.31 1.84 -9.32
N GLY A 78 17.36 1.54 -8.55
CA GLY A 78 17.38 0.35 -7.68
C GLY A 78 16.45 0.44 -6.46
N VAL A 79 15.84 1.61 -6.24
CA VAL A 79 14.73 1.81 -5.32
C VAL A 79 13.60 2.47 -6.10
N ASN A 80 12.37 2.02 -5.89
CA ASN A 80 11.18 2.56 -6.54
C ASN A 80 10.26 3.16 -5.49
N LEU A 81 9.57 4.24 -5.86
CA LEU A 81 8.48 4.79 -5.07
C LEU A 81 7.21 4.04 -5.43
N VAL A 82 6.59 3.40 -4.44
CA VAL A 82 5.34 2.63 -4.60
C VAL A 82 4.20 3.29 -3.84
N ARG A 83 2.99 3.12 -4.35
CA ARG A 83 1.76 3.56 -3.71
C ARG A 83 1.11 2.37 -3.01
N VAL A 84 0.62 2.58 -1.79
CA VAL A 84 -0.17 1.64 -1.01
C VAL A 84 -1.38 2.43 -0.51
N GLU A 85 -2.53 2.24 -1.15
CA GLU A 85 -3.74 3.05 -1.04
C GLU A 85 -3.51 4.55 -1.29
N ASP A 86 -3.67 5.37 -0.24
CA ASP A 86 -3.41 6.80 -0.23
C ASP A 86 -1.97 7.14 0.20
N SER A 87 -1.18 6.12 0.51
CA SER A 87 0.13 6.22 1.12
C SER A 87 1.26 5.87 0.14
N TRP A 88 2.47 6.31 0.47
CA TRP A 88 3.64 6.18 -0.38
C TRP A 88 4.84 5.65 0.40
N ALA A 89 5.63 4.78 -0.22
CA ALA A 89 6.82 4.20 0.40
C ALA A 89 7.92 3.93 -0.62
N PHE A 90 9.19 4.01 -0.18
CA PHE A 90 10.30 3.50 -0.98
C PHE A 90 10.49 2.00 -0.76
N ARG A 91 10.64 1.25 -1.86
CA ARG A 91 10.94 -0.18 -1.84
C ARG A 91 12.12 -0.47 -2.77
N THR A 92 12.82 -1.57 -2.52
CA THR A 92 13.86 -2.05 -3.46
C THR A 92 13.21 -2.44 -4.77
N ALA A 93 13.89 -2.16 -5.88
CA ALA A 93 13.38 -2.53 -7.20
C ALA A 93 13.22 -4.05 -7.32
N GLY A 94 12.11 -4.49 -7.91
CA GLY A 94 11.72 -5.90 -7.95
C GLY A 94 12.68 -6.80 -8.73
N ASP A 95 13.32 -6.24 -9.76
CA ASP A 95 14.37 -6.89 -10.56
C ASP A 95 15.67 -7.15 -9.76
N LEU A 96 15.86 -6.42 -8.64
CA LEU A 96 16.99 -6.58 -7.73
C LEU A 96 16.68 -7.44 -6.49
N ALA A 97 15.47 -8.02 -6.39
CA ALA A 97 15.04 -8.81 -5.23
C ALA A 97 15.99 -9.98 -4.89
N PHE A 98 16.67 -10.55 -5.89
CA PHE A 98 17.64 -11.64 -5.70
C PHE A 98 18.82 -11.27 -4.79
N LEU A 99 19.14 -9.98 -4.65
CA LEU A 99 20.22 -9.51 -3.79
C LEU A 99 19.85 -9.57 -2.30
N MET A 100 18.56 -9.48 -1.97
CA MET A 100 18.07 -9.40 -0.59
C MET A 100 17.94 -10.78 0.08
N SER A 101 18.02 -11.87 -0.69
CA SER A 101 17.78 -13.22 -0.17
C SER A 101 18.91 -13.75 0.73
N ARG A 102 20.11 -13.15 0.70
CA ARG A 102 21.27 -13.58 1.49
C ARG A 102 21.19 -13.17 2.96
N ASP A 103 20.59 -12.02 3.23
CA ASP A 103 20.50 -11.42 4.57
C ASP A 103 19.07 -11.44 5.14
N ALA A 104 18.15 -12.14 4.46
CA ALA A 104 16.79 -12.33 4.94
C ALA A 104 16.81 -13.14 6.24
N VAL A 105 16.61 -12.44 7.37
CA VAL A 105 16.26 -13.08 8.64
C VAL A 105 15.09 -14.00 8.34
N GLN A 106 15.24 -15.28 8.65
CA GLN A 106 14.27 -16.30 8.29
C GLN A 106 12.98 -16.08 9.12
N GLN A 107 12.12 -15.19 8.63
CA GLN A 107 10.81 -14.98 9.20
C GLN A 107 10.07 -16.31 9.14
N LYS A 108 9.50 -16.74 10.26
CA LYS A 108 8.69 -17.96 10.31
C LYS A 108 7.58 -17.81 9.27
N LYS A 109 7.65 -18.59 8.20
CA LYS A 109 6.62 -18.61 7.16
C LYS A 109 5.29 -18.95 7.82
N LEU A 110 4.23 -18.25 7.43
CA LEU A 110 2.87 -18.64 7.81
C LEU A 110 2.62 -20.10 7.45
N SER A 111 1.91 -20.81 8.31
CA SER A 111 1.47 -22.16 8.02
C SER A 111 0.52 -22.14 6.82
N ARG A 112 0.37 -23.28 6.13
CA ARG A 112 -0.60 -23.41 5.03
C ARG A 112 -2.02 -23.03 5.48
N ALA A 113 -2.42 -23.45 6.69
CA ALA A 113 -3.73 -23.12 7.24
C ALA A 113 -3.91 -21.60 7.49
N ALA A 114 -2.85 -20.90 7.92
CA ALA A 114 -2.88 -19.45 8.10
C ALA A 114 -2.97 -18.71 6.76
N LEU A 115 -2.25 -19.17 5.73
CA LEU A 115 -2.35 -18.61 4.38
C LEU A 115 -3.74 -18.83 3.78
N GLU A 116 -4.33 -20.02 3.95
CA GLU A 116 -5.70 -20.30 3.49
C GLU A 116 -6.71 -19.38 4.16
N MET A 117 -6.58 -19.16 5.48
CA MET A 117 -7.45 -18.24 6.22
C MET A 117 -7.28 -16.78 5.79
N LEU A 118 -6.03 -16.33 5.68
CA LEU A 118 -5.72 -14.98 5.20
C LEU A 118 -6.31 -14.73 3.81
N SER A 119 -6.22 -15.73 2.93
CA SER A 119 -6.82 -15.66 1.59
C SER A 119 -8.33 -15.50 1.67
N VAL A 120 -9.01 -16.31 2.49
CA VAL A 120 -10.47 -16.17 2.69
C VAL A 120 -10.82 -14.77 3.18
N ILE A 121 -10.09 -14.22 4.16
CA ILE A 121 -10.33 -12.86 4.66
C ILE A 121 -10.08 -11.82 3.56
N ALA A 122 -8.97 -11.89 2.84
CA ALA A 122 -8.62 -10.93 1.80
C ALA A 122 -9.68 -10.84 0.69
N TYR A 123 -10.18 -11.99 0.22
CA TYR A 123 -11.16 -12.06 -0.87
C TYR A 123 -12.62 -11.91 -0.41
N HIS A 124 -12.96 -12.24 0.84
CA HIS A 124 -14.36 -12.25 1.32
C HIS A 124 -14.68 -11.20 2.39
N GLN A 125 -13.75 -10.30 2.73
CA GLN A 125 -14.04 -9.23 3.68
C GLN A 125 -15.19 -8.32 3.22
N PRO A 126 -16.03 -7.83 4.14
CA PRO A 126 -16.04 -8.13 5.57
C PRO A 126 -16.56 -9.56 5.86
N VAL A 127 -15.83 -10.35 6.65
CA VAL A 127 -16.17 -11.76 6.92
C VAL A 127 -16.14 -12.09 8.40
N THR A 128 -17.04 -12.96 8.86
CA THR A 128 -17.10 -13.45 10.25
C THR A 128 -16.33 -14.76 10.40
N ARG A 129 -16.00 -15.14 11.64
CA ARG A 129 -15.36 -16.44 11.90
C ARG A 129 -16.17 -17.62 11.36
N ALA A 130 -17.49 -17.60 11.53
CA ALA A 130 -18.36 -18.69 11.08
C ALA A 130 -18.33 -18.83 9.54
N GLU A 131 -18.37 -17.72 8.82
CA GLU A 131 -18.27 -17.72 7.34
C GLU A 131 -16.89 -18.18 6.86
N ILE A 132 -15.81 -17.81 7.57
CA ILE A 132 -14.46 -18.34 7.27
C ILE A 132 -14.45 -19.87 7.38
N GLU A 133 -15.02 -20.42 8.45
CA GLU A 133 -15.10 -21.87 8.68
C GLU A 133 -15.96 -22.57 7.63
N GLU A 134 -17.08 -21.95 7.25
CA GLU A 134 -17.97 -22.45 6.20
C GLU A 134 -17.27 -22.51 4.83
N ILE A 135 -16.59 -21.44 4.43
CA ILE A 135 -15.85 -21.37 3.16
C ILE A 135 -14.70 -22.39 3.13
N ARG A 136 -14.00 -22.57 4.24
CA ARG A 136 -12.89 -23.54 4.34
C ARG A 136 -13.35 -24.98 4.51
N GLY A 137 -14.60 -25.21 4.92
CA GLY A 137 -15.15 -26.53 5.21
C GLY A 137 -14.51 -27.23 6.41
N VAL A 138 -13.77 -26.51 7.25
CA VAL A 138 -13.12 -27.02 8.46
C VAL A 138 -13.15 -25.97 9.57
N GLU A 139 -13.26 -26.41 10.81
CA GLU A 139 -13.17 -25.52 11.97
C GLU A 139 -11.84 -24.77 11.99
N THR A 140 -11.91 -23.50 12.37
CA THR A 140 -10.76 -22.62 12.47
C THR A 140 -10.14 -22.78 13.85
N SER A 141 -8.86 -23.13 13.91
CA SER A 141 -8.17 -23.14 15.19
C SER A 141 -8.07 -21.70 15.73
N LYS A 142 -8.41 -21.51 17.01
CA LYS A 142 -8.41 -20.17 17.64
C LYS A 142 -7.06 -19.45 17.44
N GLY A 143 -5.96 -20.17 17.60
CA GLY A 143 -4.60 -19.60 17.46
C GLY A 143 -4.19 -19.20 16.04
N THR A 144 -4.89 -19.62 14.98
CA THR A 144 -4.55 -19.18 13.61
C THR A 144 -5.05 -17.77 13.34
N LEU A 145 -6.28 -17.47 13.76
CA LEU A 145 -6.84 -16.13 13.61
C LEU A 145 -6.12 -15.13 14.53
N ASP A 146 -5.85 -15.53 15.77
CA ASP A 146 -5.09 -14.73 16.73
C ASP A 146 -3.69 -14.39 16.17
N LEU A 147 -2.99 -15.36 15.56
CA LEU A 147 -1.71 -15.10 14.88
C LEU A 147 -1.83 -14.05 13.77
N LEU A 148 -2.87 -14.11 12.94
CA LEU A 148 -3.05 -13.15 11.84
C LEU A 148 -3.35 -11.73 12.36
N LEU A 149 -4.07 -11.63 13.48
CA LEU A 149 -4.30 -10.37 14.20
C LEU A 149 -3.00 -9.84 14.82
N GLU A 150 -2.20 -10.69 15.45
CA GLU A 150 -0.90 -10.34 16.03
C GLU A 150 0.13 -9.89 14.98
N THR A 151 0.09 -10.48 13.78
CA THR A 151 0.95 -10.05 12.67
C THR A 151 0.55 -8.69 12.08
N GLY A 152 -0.62 -8.17 12.45
CA GLY A 152 -1.13 -6.89 11.97
C GLY A 152 -1.71 -6.91 10.55
N TRP A 153 -1.67 -8.04 9.82
CA TRP A 153 -2.24 -8.16 8.47
C TRP A 153 -3.76 -8.26 8.42
N VAL A 154 -4.36 -8.71 9.53
CA VAL A 154 -5.80 -8.78 9.72
C VAL A 154 -6.18 -7.92 10.91
N ARG A 155 -7.35 -7.30 10.85
CA ARG A 155 -7.94 -6.58 11.98
C ARG A 155 -9.42 -6.91 12.12
N MET A 156 -9.95 -6.59 13.30
CA MET A 156 -11.38 -6.52 13.51
C MET A 156 -11.93 -5.24 12.86
N ARG A 157 -13.07 -5.35 12.18
CA ARG A 157 -13.70 -4.25 11.42
C ARG A 157 -14.89 -3.67 12.16
N GLY A 158 -15.87 -4.51 12.43
CA GLY A 158 -17.15 -4.15 13.00
C GLY A 158 -17.90 -5.36 13.52
N ARG A 159 -19.21 -5.22 13.69
CA ARG A 159 -20.12 -6.32 13.96
C ARG A 159 -21.19 -6.40 12.90
N ARG A 160 -21.47 -7.61 12.42
CA ARG A 160 -22.55 -7.83 11.46
C ARG A 160 -23.92 -7.67 12.11
N ARG A 161 -24.87 -7.07 11.38
CA ARG A 161 -26.30 -6.96 11.71
C ARG A 161 -27.04 -8.29 11.50
N ALA A 162 -26.57 -9.33 12.19
CA ALA A 162 -27.14 -10.68 12.18
C ALA A 162 -27.36 -11.20 13.62
N PRO A 163 -28.14 -12.26 13.82
CA PRO A 163 -28.30 -12.88 15.15
C PRO A 163 -26.95 -13.18 15.80
N GLY A 164 -26.79 -12.79 17.07
CA GLY A 164 -25.53 -12.92 17.82
C GLY A 164 -24.50 -11.82 17.55
N ARG A 165 -24.74 -10.92 16.58
CA ARG A 165 -23.88 -9.78 16.22
C ARG A 165 -22.38 -10.14 16.16
N PRO A 166 -22.00 -11.13 15.33
CA PRO A 166 -20.62 -11.60 15.28
C PRO A 166 -19.68 -10.51 14.77
N VAL A 167 -18.43 -10.56 15.24
CA VAL A 167 -17.35 -9.68 14.78
C VAL A 167 -16.98 -10.01 13.34
N THR A 168 -16.74 -8.97 12.55
CA THR A 168 -16.23 -9.05 11.19
C THR A 168 -14.74 -8.74 11.14
N TYR A 169 -14.04 -9.37 10.20
CA TYR A 169 -12.61 -9.25 9.97
C TYR A 169 -12.34 -8.71 8.57
N GLY A 170 -11.23 -7.98 8.45
CA GLY A 170 -10.70 -7.46 7.19
C GLY A 170 -9.18 -7.35 7.22
N THR A 171 -8.58 -7.05 6.08
CA THR A 171 -7.13 -6.83 5.94
C THR A 171 -6.74 -5.40 6.35
N THR A 172 -5.44 -5.15 6.48
CA THR A 172 -4.89 -3.85 6.86
C THR A 172 -3.99 -3.25 5.76
N LEU A 173 -3.53 -2.01 5.96
CA LEU A 173 -2.47 -1.42 5.14
C LEU A 173 -1.17 -2.23 5.18
N GLU A 174 -0.85 -2.84 6.33
CA GLU A 174 0.33 -3.70 6.46
C GLU A 174 0.23 -4.95 5.59
N PHE A 175 -0.98 -5.47 5.38
CA PHE A 175 -1.22 -6.54 4.41
C PHE A 175 -0.89 -6.07 2.99
N LEU A 176 -1.44 -4.94 2.56
CA LEU A 176 -1.20 -4.42 1.21
C LEU A 176 0.28 -4.13 0.97
N ASP A 177 0.95 -3.50 1.94
CA ASP A 177 2.38 -3.23 1.88
C ASP A 177 3.22 -4.53 1.85
N HIS A 178 2.87 -5.52 2.67
CA HIS A 178 3.57 -6.80 2.69
C HIS A 178 3.47 -7.55 1.35
N PHE A 179 2.29 -7.51 0.72
CA PHE A 179 2.04 -8.17 -0.57
C PHE A 179 2.36 -7.29 -1.78
N GLY A 180 2.78 -6.03 -1.57
CA GLY A 180 3.15 -5.10 -2.64
C GLY A 180 1.96 -4.69 -3.52
N LEU A 181 0.77 -4.56 -2.94
CA LEU A 181 -0.47 -4.20 -3.62
C LEU A 181 -0.74 -2.70 -3.44
N GLU A 182 -1.19 -2.01 -4.50
CA GLU A 182 -1.63 -0.62 -4.34
C GLU A 182 -3.01 -0.58 -3.69
N GLU A 183 -3.88 -1.55 -3.98
CA GLU A 183 -5.22 -1.64 -3.42
C GLU A 183 -5.74 -3.07 -3.40
N LEU A 184 -6.78 -3.35 -2.61
CA LEU A 184 -7.31 -4.71 -2.49
C LEU A 184 -7.82 -5.30 -3.82
N ARG A 185 -8.27 -4.46 -4.75
CA ARG A 185 -8.71 -4.92 -6.08
C ARG A 185 -7.56 -5.42 -6.96
N ASP A 186 -6.31 -5.14 -6.60
CA ASP A 186 -5.12 -5.68 -7.27
C ASP A 186 -4.85 -7.14 -6.88
N LEU A 187 -5.63 -7.70 -5.94
CA LEU A 187 -5.57 -9.12 -5.64
C LEU A 187 -5.88 -9.93 -6.91
N PRO A 188 -5.04 -10.93 -7.25
CA PRO A 188 -5.19 -11.65 -8.50
C PRO A 188 -6.55 -12.34 -8.58
N GLY A 189 -7.25 -12.09 -9.68
CA GLY A 189 -8.56 -12.70 -9.92
C GLY A 189 -8.47 -14.22 -10.07
N ILE A 190 -9.60 -14.94 -9.95
CA ILE A 190 -9.66 -16.38 -10.23
C ILE A 190 -9.09 -16.71 -11.61
N GLU A 191 -9.38 -15.88 -12.61
CA GLU A 191 -8.96 -16.08 -14.00
C GLU A 191 -7.44 -15.99 -14.13
N GLU A 192 -6.80 -15.07 -13.40
CA GLU A 192 -5.34 -14.92 -13.36
C GLU A 192 -4.67 -16.07 -12.59
N LEU A 193 -5.28 -16.49 -11.47
CA LEU A 193 -4.81 -17.64 -10.69
C LEU A 193 -4.97 -18.97 -11.46
N LYS A 194 -6.02 -19.10 -12.30
CA LYS A 194 -6.21 -20.24 -13.24
C LYS A 194 -5.18 -20.18 -14.36
N GLY A 195 -4.97 -19.00 -14.96
CA GLY A 195 -4.00 -18.78 -16.04
C GLY A 195 -2.54 -19.02 -15.62
N ALA A 196 -2.20 -18.72 -14.36
CA ALA A 196 -0.90 -18.99 -13.75
C ALA A 196 -0.70 -20.46 -13.33
N GLY A 197 -1.71 -21.33 -13.50
CA GLY A 197 -1.64 -22.74 -13.11
C GLY A 197 -1.60 -22.96 -11.58
N LEU A 198 -1.95 -21.93 -10.79
CA LEU A 198 -1.91 -21.96 -9.33
C LEU A 198 -3.19 -22.54 -8.69
N LEU A 199 -4.26 -22.70 -9.48
CA LEU A 199 -5.52 -23.29 -9.02
C LEU A 199 -5.67 -24.75 -9.46
N SER A 200 -5.75 -25.65 -8.47
CA SER A 200 -6.15 -27.05 -8.69
C SER A 200 -7.68 -27.18 -8.74
N SER A 201 -8.17 -28.08 -9.60
CA SER A 201 -9.53 -28.26 -10.11
C SER A 201 -10.65 -28.64 -9.11
N ARG A 202 -10.73 -28.01 -7.94
CA ARG A 202 -11.74 -28.29 -6.89
C ARG A 202 -12.40 -27.03 -6.31
N MET A 203 -12.79 -26.08 -7.16
CA MET A 203 -13.68 -24.99 -6.72
C MET A 203 -15.13 -25.31 -7.08
N PRO A 204 -16.10 -25.08 -6.17
CA PRO A 204 -17.52 -25.17 -6.47
C PRO A 204 -17.89 -24.27 -7.67
N ALA A 205 -18.82 -24.72 -8.51
CA ALA A 205 -19.22 -24.01 -9.74
C ALA A 205 -19.84 -22.62 -9.47
N ASN A 206 -20.21 -22.35 -8.22
CA ASN A 206 -20.77 -21.10 -7.70
C ASN A 206 -19.77 -20.26 -6.90
N PHE A 207 -18.46 -20.56 -6.97
CA PHE A 207 -17.43 -19.76 -6.32
C PHE A 207 -17.21 -18.46 -7.12
N SER A 208 -17.86 -17.39 -6.67
CA SER A 208 -17.60 -16.01 -7.11
C SER A 208 -16.51 -15.43 -6.22
N VAL A 209 -15.45 -14.82 -6.79
CA VAL A 209 -14.60 -13.92 -6.00
C VAL A 209 -15.43 -12.68 -5.71
N PRO A 210 -15.71 -12.34 -4.46
CA PRO A 210 -16.23 -11.02 -4.14
C PRO A 210 -15.20 -9.97 -4.55
N GLN A 211 -15.65 -8.86 -5.15
CA GLN A 211 -14.75 -7.72 -5.30
C GLN A 211 -14.55 -7.09 -3.92
N PRO A 212 -13.31 -7.00 -3.41
CA PRO A 212 -13.07 -6.35 -2.14
C PRO A 212 -13.48 -4.86 -2.22
N PRO A 213 -13.91 -4.26 -1.08
CA PRO A 213 -14.34 -2.87 -1.05
C PRO A 213 -13.20 -1.91 -1.43
N SER A 214 -13.55 -0.75 -2.00
CA SER A 214 -12.59 0.27 -2.44
C SER A 214 -11.86 0.96 -1.29
N ASP A 215 -12.42 0.88 -0.08
CA ASP A 215 -11.85 1.40 1.16
C ASP A 215 -11.98 0.28 2.22
N PRO A 216 -10.88 -0.35 2.66
CA PRO A 216 -10.93 -1.42 3.66
C PRO A 216 -11.39 -0.93 5.03
N ASP A 217 -11.32 0.37 5.32
CA ASP A 217 -11.70 0.98 6.59
C ASP A 217 -13.17 1.38 6.64
N MET A 218 -13.82 1.57 5.48
CA MET A 218 -15.24 1.94 5.41
C MET A 218 -16.19 0.77 5.68
N LEU A 219 -16.95 0.81 6.78
CA LEU A 219 -17.96 -0.20 7.16
C LEU A 219 -19.03 -0.42 6.08
N SER A 220 -19.46 -1.67 5.87
CA SER A 220 -20.56 -1.98 4.95
C SER A 220 -21.91 -1.64 5.58
N GLU A 221 -22.97 -1.56 4.76
CA GLU A 221 -24.33 -1.21 5.23
C GLU A 221 -24.89 -2.19 6.28
N ASP A 222 -24.40 -3.43 6.28
CA ASP A 222 -24.75 -4.49 7.21
C ASP A 222 -23.81 -4.58 8.43
N GLU A 223 -22.88 -3.64 8.61
CA GLU A 223 -21.97 -3.58 9.75
C GLU A 223 -22.27 -2.40 10.69
N ASP A 224 -22.12 -2.65 11.99
CA ASP A 224 -22.06 -1.62 13.03
C ASP A 224 -20.59 -1.44 13.48
N PRO A 225 -20.17 -0.21 13.85
CA PRO A 225 -18.85 0.00 14.42
C PRO A 225 -18.70 -0.71 15.76
N LEU A 226 -17.46 -1.10 16.09
CA LEU A 226 -17.12 -1.62 17.41
C LEU A 226 -17.31 -0.50 18.45
N THR A 227 -18.10 -0.78 19.48
CA THR A 227 -18.30 0.13 20.63
C THR A 227 -17.22 -0.08 21.69
N ASP A 228 -17.08 0.86 22.63
CA ASP A 228 -16.18 0.71 23.78
C ASP A 228 -16.43 -0.59 24.56
N ILE A 229 -17.70 -0.96 24.72
CA ILE A 229 -18.11 -2.21 25.37
C ILE A 229 -17.62 -3.43 24.57
N ASP A 230 -17.70 -3.37 23.24
CA ASP A 230 -17.21 -4.45 22.37
C ASP A 230 -15.70 -4.61 22.49
N LEU A 231 -14.97 -3.49 22.54
CA LEU A 231 -13.52 -3.49 22.70
C LEU A 231 -13.09 -4.03 24.06
N GLU A 232 -13.84 -3.74 25.13
CA GLU A 232 -13.64 -4.34 26.46
C GLU A 232 -13.92 -5.85 26.45
N GLU A 233 -15.00 -6.31 25.83
CA GLU A 233 -15.34 -7.73 25.68
C GLU A 233 -14.26 -8.50 24.92
N LEU A 234 -13.66 -7.86 23.91
CA LEU A 234 -12.58 -8.40 23.10
C LEU A 234 -11.21 -8.32 23.79
N GLY A 235 -11.13 -7.72 24.99
CA GLY A 235 -9.88 -7.56 25.75
C GLY A 235 -8.90 -6.57 25.11
N LEU A 236 -9.39 -5.68 24.24
CA LEU A 236 -8.59 -4.66 23.54
C LEU A 236 -8.49 -3.34 24.31
N LEU A 237 -9.30 -3.16 25.35
CA LEU A 237 -9.19 -2.06 26.32
C LEU A 237 -8.73 -2.61 27.67
N THR A 238 -7.79 -1.91 28.32
CA THR A 238 -7.56 -2.12 29.75
C THR A 238 -8.78 -1.61 30.52
N PRO A 239 -9.29 -2.35 31.52
CA PRO A 239 -10.48 -1.93 32.25
C PRO A 239 -10.22 -0.55 32.87
N ARG A 240 -11.13 0.40 32.65
CA ARG A 240 -11.11 1.66 33.39
C ARG A 240 -11.23 1.32 34.87
N VAL A 241 -10.16 1.51 35.61
CA VAL A 241 -10.23 1.55 37.08
C VAL A 241 -11.09 2.76 37.40
N GLU A 242 -12.37 2.54 37.71
CA GLU A 242 -13.19 3.56 38.36
C GLU A 242 -12.52 3.88 39.70
N GLY A 243 -11.93 5.07 39.78
CA GLY A 243 -11.41 5.60 41.03
C GLY A 243 -12.58 6.00 41.92
N ASP A 244 -12.66 5.36 43.09
CA ASP A 244 -13.46 5.78 44.25
C ASP A 244 -12.92 7.10 44.84
#